data_AF-A0A0J1FF87-F1
#
_entry.id   AF-A0A0J1FF87-F1
#
_cell.length_a   1.000
_cell.length_b   1.000
_cell.length_c   1.000
_cell.angle_alpha   90.00
_cell.angle_beta   90.00
_cell.angle_gamma   90.00
#
_symmetry.space_group_name_H-M   'P 1'
#
loop_
_entity.id
_entity.type
_entity.pdbx_description
1 polymer ?
#
loop_
_entity_poly.entity_id
_entity_poly.type
_entity_poly.pdbx_seq_one_letter_code
_entity_poly.pdbx_strand_id
1 'polypeptide(L)'
;MKSAPLDPEVFYVQKLYYFFFLITLSFMTGVICGWRFGWKAGVLAFLVGLVLSYLAMLFKKSFALPDRKIVAKRMAKEISQAASPLVIARFASQLYYYLKEKDRAIALLEQFLPSCDPLVCATLAEIYLREGKSRKALSVLHDNPYALANPLLLATQAHILRQNGKTAEAVKLYERSLRLAKGAGFPHNGAHRLTQALLTISYTASIHHALADCFLELKDTTAAEKHYRAGNRLLVDISLWRSSKPRLSRLSAKSFTKSS
;
A
#
# COMPACT_ATOMS: atom_id res chain seq x y z
N MET A 1 3.35 -19.13 -10.89
CA MET A 1 2.20 -18.64 -10.07
C MET A 1 2.04 -17.15 -10.31
N LYS A 2 0.89 -16.68 -10.81
CA LYS A 2 0.62 -15.25 -11.03
C LYS A 2 0.34 -14.59 -9.67
N SER A 3 1.24 -13.72 -9.21
CA SER A 3 1.04 -12.91 -8.01
C SER A 3 -0.13 -11.95 -8.22
N ALA A 4 -1.11 -11.96 -7.32
CA ALA A 4 -2.09 -10.89 -7.28
C ALA A 4 -1.37 -9.56 -7.01
N PRO A 5 -1.73 -8.45 -7.68
CA PRO A 5 -1.19 -7.15 -7.32
C PRO A 5 -1.70 -6.80 -5.93
N LEU A 6 -0.84 -6.97 -4.91
CA LEU A 6 -1.08 -6.40 -3.59
C LEU A 6 -1.17 -4.88 -3.71
N ASP A 7 -1.92 -4.28 -2.79
CA ASP A 7 -1.90 -2.83 -2.61
C ASP A 7 -0.45 -2.39 -2.37
N PRO A 8 0.05 -1.37 -3.10
CA PRO A 8 1.43 -0.92 -3.00
C PRO A 8 1.85 -0.64 -1.55
N GLU A 9 0.90 -0.22 -0.72
CA GLU A 9 1.12 0.13 0.67
C GLU A 9 1.41 -1.11 1.53
N VAL A 10 0.59 -2.14 1.38
CA VAL A 10 0.79 -3.41 2.09
C VAL A 10 2.07 -4.09 1.62
N PHE A 11 2.36 -4.00 0.32
CA PHE A 11 3.58 -4.54 -0.26
C PHE A 11 4.85 -3.89 0.31
N TYR A 12 4.87 -2.56 0.47
CA TYR A 12 6.00 -1.85 1.08
C TYR A 12 6.21 -2.28 2.54
N VAL A 13 5.14 -2.39 3.32
CA VAL A 13 5.23 -2.84 4.72
C VAL A 13 5.78 -4.26 4.81
N GLN A 14 5.35 -5.18 3.93
CA GLN A 14 5.90 -6.54 3.88
C GLN A 14 7.39 -6.56 3.53
N LYS A 15 7.85 -5.70 2.61
CA LYS A 15 9.28 -5.52 2.32
C LYS A 15 10.08 -5.07 3.53
N LEU A 16 9.57 -4.10 4.29
CA LEU A 16 10.24 -3.64 5.51
C LEU A 16 10.32 -4.75 6.57
N TYR A 17 9.26 -5.54 6.77
CA TYR A 17 9.33 -6.69 7.67
C TYR A 17 10.35 -7.73 7.22
N TYR A 18 10.42 -8.02 5.93
CA TYR A 18 11.43 -8.91 5.38
C TYR A 18 12.85 -8.37 5.60
N PHE A 19 13.06 -7.08 5.40
CA PHE A 19 14.33 -6.42 5.67
C PHE A 19 14.72 -6.47 7.15
N PHE A 20 13.80 -6.15 8.08
CA PHE A 20 14.05 -6.23 9.51
C PHE A 20 14.41 -7.65 9.96
N PHE A 21 13.71 -8.65 9.45
CA PHE A 21 14.03 -10.07 9.71
C PHE A 21 15.47 -10.40 9.31
N LEU A 22 15.90 -9.99 8.11
CA LEU A 22 17.27 -10.24 7.63
C LEU A 22 18.33 -9.45 8.42
N ILE A 23 18.02 -8.23 8.84
CA ILE A 23 18.91 -7.45 9.72
C ILE A 23 19.09 -8.17 11.05
N THR A 24 18.03 -8.73 11.65
CA THR A 24 18.16 -9.48 12.91
C THR A 24 19.11 -10.65 12.76
N LEU A 25 19.05 -11.40 11.65
CA LEU A 25 20.00 -12.48 11.36
C LEU A 25 21.43 -11.97 11.17
N SER A 26 21.58 -10.85 10.45
CA SER A 26 22.88 -10.21 10.22
C SER A 26 23.50 -9.71 11.53
N PHE A 27 22.69 -9.17 12.44
CA PHE A 27 23.10 -8.73 13.76
C PHE A 27 23.61 -9.91 14.61
N MET A 28 22.84 -10.99 14.69
CA MET A 28 23.25 -12.21 15.41
C MET A 28 24.57 -12.77 14.86
N THR A 29 24.72 -12.79 13.53
CA THR A 29 25.97 -13.21 12.87
C THR A 29 27.13 -12.31 13.26
N GLY A 30 26.91 -10.98 13.26
CA GLY A 30 27.91 -10.00 13.68
C GLY A 30 28.36 -10.19 15.14
N VAL A 31 27.43 -10.47 16.07
CA VAL A 31 27.77 -10.75 17.47
C VAL A 31 28.60 -12.02 17.60
N ILE A 32 28.22 -13.11 16.91
CA ILE A 32 28.96 -14.38 16.94
C ILE A 32 30.37 -14.20 16.36
N CYS A 33 30.51 -13.53 15.21
CA CYS A 33 31.81 -13.22 14.61
C CYS A 33 32.65 -12.31 15.50
N GLY A 34 32.04 -11.31 16.13
CA GLY A 34 32.69 -10.40 17.06
C GLY A 34 33.26 -11.12 18.28
N TRP A 35 32.48 -12.05 18.83
CA TRP A 35 32.91 -12.86 19.97
C TRP A 35 34.04 -13.83 19.59
N ARG A 36 33.97 -14.46 18.42
CA ARG A 36 34.93 -15.51 18.02
C ARG A 36 36.24 -14.99 17.42
N PHE A 37 36.17 -13.88 16.67
CA PHE A 37 37.26 -13.36 15.82
C PHE A 37 37.63 -11.90 16.12
N GLY A 38 37.00 -11.29 17.13
CA GLY A 38 37.24 -9.92 17.55
C GLY A 38 36.26 -8.91 16.90
N TRP A 39 36.11 -7.76 17.57
CA TRP A 39 35.06 -6.78 17.27
C TRP A 39 35.08 -6.24 15.83
N LYS A 40 36.27 -6.05 15.22
CA LYS A 40 36.41 -5.59 13.83
C LYS A 40 35.75 -6.56 12.84
N ALA A 41 35.97 -7.87 13.03
CA ALA A 41 35.36 -8.90 12.22
C ALA A 41 33.84 -8.94 12.40
N GLY A 42 33.35 -8.77 13.63
CA GLY A 42 31.91 -8.67 13.92
C GLY A 42 31.24 -7.48 13.24
N VAL A 43 31.83 -6.29 13.29
CA VAL A 43 31.31 -5.08 12.62
C VAL A 43 31.30 -5.27 11.10
N LEU A 44 32.39 -5.80 10.52
CA LEU A 44 32.45 -6.07 9.08
C LEU A 44 31.37 -7.06 8.64
N ALA A 45 31.20 -8.16 9.37
CA ALA A 45 30.16 -9.17 9.09
C ALA A 45 28.76 -8.55 9.15
N PHE A 46 28.49 -7.71 10.14
CA PHE A 46 27.21 -7.00 10.25
C PHE A 46 26.97 -6.05 9.07
N LEU A 47 27.96 -5.23 8.69
CA LEU A 47 27.83 -4.29 7.57
C LEU A 47 27.58 -5.00 6.24
N VAL A 48 28.32 -6.09 5.97
CA VAL A 48 28.09 -6.92 4.77
C VAL A 48 26.68 -7.53 4.80
N GLY A 49 26.25 -8.06 5.94
CA GLY A 49 24.90 -8.59 6.13
C GLY A 49 23.81 -7.53 5.91
N LEU A 50 24.03 -6.30 6.37
CA LEU A 50 23.10 -5.17 6.18
C LEU A 50 22.94 -4.81 4.70
N VAL A 51 24.05 -4.73 3.95
CA VAL A 51 24.03 -4.47 2.49
C VAL A 51 23.31 -5.61 1.75
N LEU A 52 23.61 -6.87 2.06
CA LEU A 52 22.95 -8.02 1.45
C LEU A 52 21.45 -8.07 1.78
N SER A 53 21.08 -7.74 3.01
CA SER A 53 19.68 -7.64 3.45
C SER A 53 18.91 -6.59 2.66
N TYR A 54 19.54 -5.42 2.44
CA TYR A 54 18.95 -4.35 1.65
C TYR A 54 18.76 -4.76 0.18
N LEU A 55 19.80 -5.34 -0.45
CA LEU A 55 19.72 -5.85 -1.82
C LEU A 55 18.64 -6.93 -1.96
N ALA A 56 18.55 -7.86 -1.01
CA ALA A 56 17.51 -8.90 -0.99
C ALA A 56 16.10 -8.30 -0.92
N MET A 57 15.89 -7.25 -0.12
CA MET A 57 14.62 -6.52 -0.07
C MET A 57 14.29 -5.85 -1.43
N LEU A 58 15.26 -5.21 -2.07
CA LEU A 58 15.07 -4.57 -3.39
C LEU A 58 14.66 -5.59 -4.46
N PHE A 59 15.31 -6.75 -4.48
CA PHE A 59 15.03 -7.80 -5.47
C PHE A 59 13.76 -8.60 -5.19
N LYS A 60 13.16 -8.48 -3.99
CA LYS A 60 11.93 -9.19 -3.63
C LYS A 60 10.73 -8.60 -4.37
N LYS A 61 10.30 -9.27 -5.46
CA LYS A 61 9.15 -8.82 -6.29
C LYS A 61 7.79 -9.31 -5.78
N SER A 62 7.75 -10.39 -5.02
CA SER A 62 6.50 -10.99 -4.54
C SER A 62 6.71 -11.71 -3.22
N PHE A 63 5.67 -11.73 -2.39
CA PHE A 63 5.60 -12.54 -1.18
C PHE A 63 4.76 -13.79 -1.43
N ALA A 64 5.13 -14.89 -0.78
CA ALA A 64 4.36 -16.12 -0.86
C ALA A 64 2.98 -15.87 -0.25
N LEU A 65 1.96 -16.30 -0.98
CA LEU A 65 0.59 -16.20 -0.49
C LEU A 65 0.40 -17.17 0.68
N PRO A 66 -0.29 -16.75 1.76
CA PRO A 66 -0.61 -17.67 2.84
C PRO A 66 -1.51 -18.79 2.32
N ASP A 67 -1.33 -20.01 2.85
CA ASP A 67 -2.15 -21.16 2.48
C ASP A 67 -3.63 -20.87 2.77
N ARG A 68 -4.50 -21.16 1.78
CA ARG A 68 -5.95 -20.99 1.86
C ARG A 68 -6.53 -21.64 3.12
N LYS A 69 -6.04 -22.83 3.50
CA LYS A 69 -6.52 -23.54 4.70
C LYS A 69 -6.20 -22.77 5.97
N ILE A 70 -5.00 -22.20 6.05
CA ILE A 70 -4.56 -21.42 7.21
C ILE A 70 -5.34 -20.11 7.29
N VAL A 71 -5.54 -19.44 6.15
CA VAL A 71 -6.33 -18.21 6.05
C VAL A 71 -7.76 -18.48 6.50
N ALA A 72 -8.45 -19.46 5.92
CA ALA A 72 -9.83 -19.80 6.28
C ALA A 72 -9.97 -20.17 7.77
N LYS A 73 -9.05 -20.96 8.32
CA LYS A 73 -9.05 -21.33 9.75
C LYS A 73 -8.88 -20.10 10.65
N ARG A 74 -7.97 -19.18 10.29
CA ARG A 74 -7.76 -17.92 11.03
C ARG A 74 -8.99 -17.01 10.94
N MET A 75 -9.60 -16.93 9.75
CA MET A 75 -10.82 -16.15 9.53
C MET A 75 -11.97 -16.64 10.39
N ALA A 76 -12.26 -17.94 10.36
CA ALA A 76 -13.33 -18.53 11.16
C ALA A 76 -13.11 -18.27 12.67
N LYS A 77 -11.86 -18.41 13.15
CA LYS A 77 -11.52 -18.17 14.55
C LYS A 77 -11.75 -16.70 14.95
N GLU A 78 -11.27 -15.73 14.19
CA GLU A 78 -11.36 -14.33 14.61
C GLU A 78 -12.78 -13.76 14.45
N ILE A 79 -13.54 -14.17 13.42
CA ILE A 79 -14.96 -13.77 13.28
C ILE A 79 -15.76 -14.24 14.49
N SER A 80 -15.49 -15.46 14.99
CA SER A 80 -16.18 -16.02 16.16
C SER A 80 -15.86 -15.31 17.48
N GLN A 81 -14.73 -14.59 17.56
CA GLN A 81 -14.23 -14.03 18.81
C GLN A 81 -14.59 -12.54 18.99
N ALA A 82 -14.62 -11.75 17.91
CA ALA A 82 -15.23 -10.42 17.82
C ALA A 82 -14.99 -9.84 16.42
N ALA A 83 -16.06 -9.67 15.65
CA ALA A 83 -15.98 -9.07 14.31
C ALA A 83 -15.79 -7.53 14.40
N SER A 84 -14.57 -7.09 14.70
CA SER A 84 -14.23 -5.67 14.55
C SER A 84 -14.26 -5.26 13.07
N PRO A 85 -14.66 -4.01 12.73
CA PRO A 85 -14.68 -3.51 11.34
C PRO A 85 -13.34 -3.69 10.62
N LEU A 86 -12.24 -3.56 11.35
CA LEU A 86 -10.90 -3.87 10.89
C LEU A 86 -10.73 -5.31 10.40
N VAL A 87 -11.12 -6.27 11.26
CA VAL A 87 -10.96 -7.70 10.98
C VAL A 87 -11.78 -8.04 9.74
N ILE A 88 -12.98 -7.46 9.63
CA ILE A 88 -13.85 -7.56 8.45
C ILE A 88 -13.18 -6.98 7.19
N ALA A 89 -12.68 -5.75 7.24
CA ALA A 89 -12.00 -5.12 6.11
C ALA A 89 -10.80 -5.95 5.64
N ARG A 90 -9.97 -6.41 6.59
CA ARG A 90 -8.83 -7.30 6.31
C ARG A 90 -9.27 -8.60 5.66
N PHE A 91 -10.35 -9.21 6.14
CA PHE A 91 -10.89 -10.47 5.63
C PHE A 91 -11.48 -10.33 4.24
N ALA A 92 -12.21 -9.26 3.98
CA ALA A 92 -12.68 -8.96 2.65
C ALA A 92 -11.51 -8.78 1.67
N SER A 93 -10.46 -8.04 2.05
CA SER A 93 -9.25 -7.92 1.22
C SER A 93 -8.58 -9.28 0.97
N GLN A 94 -8.52 -10.16 1.97
CA GLN A 94 -7.99 -11.52 1.79
C GLN A 94 -8.84 -12.37 0.85
N LEU A 95 -10.16 -12.33 1.00
CA LEU A 95 -11.12 -13.00 0.11
C LEU A 95 -10.94 -12.53 -1.33
N TYR A 96 -10.87 -11.21 -1.52
CA TYR A 96 -10.76 -10.59 -2.84
C TYR A 96 -9.40 -10.87 -3.50
N TYR A 97 -8.29 -10.54 -2.83
CA TYR A 97 -6.96 -10.61 -3.44
C TYR A 97 -6.37 -12.02 -3.48
N TYR A 98 -6.53 -12.80 -2.40
CA TYR A 98 -5.85 -14.09 -2.24
C TYR A 98 -6.73 -15.28 -2.61
N LEU A 99 -7.98 -15.28 -2.16
CA LEU A 99 -8.90 -16.38 -2.43
C LEU A 99 -9.63 -16.22 -3.76
N LYS A 100 -9.61 -15.01 -4.35
CA LYS A 100 -10.32 -14.66 -5.60
C LYS A 100 -11.85 -14.83 -5.48
N GLU A 101 -12.37 -14.74 -4.26
CA GLU A 101 -13.79 -14.86 -3.94
C GLU A 101 -14.42 -13.47 -3.86
N LYS A 102 -14.51 -12.80 -5.01
CA LYS A 102 -14.91 -11.38 -5.08
C LYS A 102 -16.31 -11.11 -4.53
N ASP A 103 -17.28 -11.96 -4.85
CA ASP A 103 -18.68 -11.74 -4.47
C ASP A 103 -18.85 -11.92 -2.96
N ARG A 104 -18.13 -12.88 -2.37
CA ARG A 104 -18.09 -13.07 -0.91
C ARG A 104 -17.39 -11.91 -0.19
N ALA A 105 -16.31 -11.36 -0.76
CA ALA A 105 -15.65 -10.19 -0.20
C ALA A 105 -16.56 -8.96 -0.18
N ILE A 106 -17.27 -8.70 -1.28
CA ILE A 106 -18.22 -7.59 -1.39
C ILE A 106 -19.38 -7.80 -0.42
N ALA A 107 -20.02 -8.97 -0.44
CA ALA A 107 -21.14 -9.28 0.45
C ALA A 107 -20.77 -9.13 1.93
N LEU A 108 -19.56 -9.56 2.31
CA LEU A 108 -19.04 -9.40 3.67
C LEU A 108 -18.91 -7.92 4.05
N LEU A 109 -18.39 -7.06 3.17
CA LEU A 109 -18.26 -5.63 3.46
C LEU A 109 -19.61 -4.91 3.50
N GLU A 110 -20.53 -5.27 2.61
CA GLU A 110 -21.88 -4.69 2.56
C GLU A 110 -22.67 -4.95 3.84
N GLN A 111 -22.52 -6.13 4.45
CA GLN A 111 -23.11 -6.43 5.76
C GLN A 111 -22.66 -5.48 6.87
N PHE A 112 -21.44 -4.95 6.76
CA PHE A 112 -20.86 -4.05 7.75
C PHE A 112 -20.91 -2.58 7.32
N LEU A 113 -21.51 -2.26 6.17
CA LEU A 113 -21.69 -0.89 5.71
C LEU A 113 -22.48 0.01 6.69
N PRO A 114 -23.52 -0.48 7.40
CA PRO A 114 -24.24 0.34 8.40
C PRO A 114 -23.37 0.85 9.54
N SER A 115 -22.21 0.22 9.81
CA SER A 115 -21.27 0.69 10.85
C SER A 115 -20.65 2.05 10.52
N CYS A 116 -20.73 2.50 9.25
CA CYS A 116 -20.08 3.70 8.74
C CYS A 116 -18.56 3.74 9.02
N ASP A 117 -17.94 2.59 9.26
CA ASP A 117 -16.52 2.52 9.56
C ASP A 117 -15.68 2.92 8.32
N PRO A 118 -14.76 3.89 8.46
CA PRO A 118 -13.97 4.38 7.34
C PRO A 118 -13.13 3.31 6.63
N LEU A 119 -12.62 2.30 7.34
CA LEU A 119 -11.82 1.23 6.73
C LEU A 119 -12.70 0.31 5.88
N VAL A 120 -13.90 -0.04 6.38
CA VAL A 120 -14.87 -0.86 5.65
C VAL A 120 -15.31 -0.14 4.37
N CYS A 121 -15.72 1.13 4.48
CA CYS A 121 -16.15 1.93 3.33
C CYS A 121 -15.02 2.13 2.30
N ALA A 122 -13.81 2.46 2.74
CA ALA A 122 -12.66 2.62 1.84
C ALA A 122 -12.33 1.31 1.10
N THR A 123 -12.29 0.19 1.83
CA THR A 123 -12.00 -1.13 1.25
C THR A 123 -13.06 -1.53 0.22
N LEU A 124 -14.35 -1.35 0.54
CA LEU A 124 -15.44 -1.66 -0.37
C LEU A 124 -15.39 -0.79 -1.63
N ALA A 125 -15.15 0.51 -1.46
CA ALA A 125 -15.05 1.45 -2.58
C ALA A 125 -13.87 1.11 -3.49
N GLU A 126 -12.72 0.71 -2.93
CA GLU A 126 -11.57 0.29 -3.72
C GLU A 126 -11.85 -1.00 -4.51
N ILE A 127 -12.49 -1.99 -3.89
CA ILE A 127 -12.93 -3.21 -4.58
C ILE A 127 -13.90 -2.85 -5.71
N TYR A 128 -14.87 -1.96 -5.46
CA TYR A 128 -15.79 -1.50 -6.50
C TYR A 128 -15.10 -0.77 -7.64
N LEU A 129 -14.12 0.07 -7.33
CA LEU A 129 -13.32 0.76 -8.35
C LEU A 129 -12.58 -0.24 -9.26
N ARG A 130 -11.97 -1.28 -8.67
CA ARG A 130 -11.25 -2.34 -9.40
C ARG A 130 -12.17 -3.20 -10.28
N GLU A 131 -13.42 -3.39 -9.85
CA GLU A 131 -14.46 -4.04 -10.67
C GLU A 131 -15.07 -3.11 -11.74
N GLY A 132 -14.55 -1.89 -11.92
CA GLY A 132 -15.06 -0.91 -12.87
C GLY A 132 -16.39 -0.25 -12.45
N LYS A 133 -16.82 -0.45 -11.20
CA LYS A 133 -18.07 0.08 -10.63
C LYS A 133 -17.86 1.43 -9.97
N SER A 134 -17.24 2.39 -10.66
CA SER A 134 -16.84 3.69 -10.09
C SER A 134 -17.99 4.48 -9.46
N ARG A 135 -19.21 4.40 -10.03
CA ARG A 135 -20.40 5.08 -9.46
C ARG A 135 -20.77 4.51 -8.09
N LYS A 136 -20.76 3.18 -7.94
CA LYS A 136 -21.02 2.52 -6.65
C LYS A 136 -19.91 2.79 -5.64
N ALA A 137 -18.66 2.85 -6.11
CA ALA A 137 -17.53 3.20 -5.26
C ALA A 137 -17.71 4.61 -4.65
N LEU A 138 -18.12 5.60 -5.46
CA LEU A 138 -18.38 6.95 -4.96
C LEU A 138 -19.60 7.02 -4.04
N SER A 139 -20.70 6.32 -4.34
CA SER A 139 -21.89 6.35 -3.49
C SER A 139 -21.58 5.84 -2.08
N VAL A 140 -20.89 4.70 -1.97
CA VAL A 140 -20.47 4.13 -0.67
C VAL A 140 -19.66 5.12 0.16
N LEU A 141 -18.82 5.94 -0.47
CA LEU A 141 -18.00 6.92 0.24
C LEU A 141 -18.76 8.21 0.54
N HIS A 142 -19.73 8.60 -0.29
CA HIS A 142 -20.51 9.82 -0.10
C HIS A 142 -21.55 9.67 1.02
N ASP A 143 -22.14 8.47 1.13
CA ASP A 143 -23.14 8.15 2.14
C ASP A 143 -22.53 8.02 3.56
N ASN A 144 -21.19 8.01 3.67
CA ASN A 144 -20.49 7.95 4.94
C ASN A 144 -20.45 9.34 5.62
N PRO A 145 -20.89 9.48 6.89
CA PRO A 145 -20.90 10.77 7.60
C PRO A 145 -19.50 11.39 7.77
N TYR A 146 -18.45 10.59 7.71
CA TYR A 146 -17.06 11.03 7.83
C TYR A 146 -16.37 11.26 6.48
N ALA A 147 -17.10 11.22 5.36
CA ALA A 147 -16.58 11.35 3.99
C ALA A 147 -15.58 12.51 3.80
N LEU A 148 -15.84 13.66 4.43
CA LEU A 148 -15.04 14.89 4.29
C LEU A 148 -14.06 15.13 5.45
N ALA A 149 -14.17 14.35 6.52
CA ALA A 149 -13.39 14.51 7.75
C ALA A 149 -12.32 13.42 7.92
N ASN A 150 -12.44 12.31 7.17
CA ASN A 150 -11.51 11.20 7.27
C ASN A 150 -10.46 11.23 6.13
N PRO A 151 -9.15 11.26 6.44
CA PRO A 151 -8.12 11.34 5.42
C PRO A 151 -8.07 10.11 4.50
N LEU A 152 -8.40 8.91 5.00
CA LEU A 152 -8.45 7.71 4.17
C LEU A 152 -9.60 7.76 3.17
N LEU A 153 -10.80 8.15 3.62
CA LEU A 153 -11.96 8.29 2.71
C LEU A 153 -11.69 9.35 1.64
N LEU A 154 -11.13 10.50 2.01
CA LEU A 154 -10.75 11.55 1.06
C LEU A 154 -9.74 11.07 0.01
N ALA A 155 -8.69 10.34 0.42
CA ALA A 155 -7.71 9.79 -0.51
C ALA A 155 -8.36 8.76 -1.45
N THR A 156 -9.26 7.92 -0.93
CA THR A 156 -9.97 6.91 -1.73
C THR A 156 -10.91 7.58 -2.74
N GLN A 157 -11.67 8.60 -2.33
CA GLN A 157 -12.50 9.40 -3.23
C GLN A 157 -11.64 10.07 -4.32
N ALA A 158 -10.50 10.64 -3.95
CA ALA A 158 -9.57 11.25 -4.89
C ALA A 158 -9.05 10.24 -5.94
N HIS A 159 -8.72 9.01 -5.53
CA HIS A 159 -8.34 7.94 -6.46
C HIS A 159 -9.45 7.64 -7.47
N ILE A 160 -10.71 7.56 -7.01
CA ILE A 160 -11.85 7.29 -7.89
C ILE A 160 -12.09 8.47 -8.85
N LEU A 161 -12.02 9.71 -8.36
CA LEU A 161 -12.19 10.91 -9.19
C LEU A 161 -11.12 11.01 -10.26
N ARG A 162 -9.85 10.73 -9.91
CA ARG A 162 -8.74 10.69 -10.87
C ARG A 162 -9.00 9.65 -11.97
N GLN A 163 -9.41 8.43 -11.60
CA GLN A 163 -9.72 7.40 -12.60
C GLN A 163 -10.90 7.77 -13.51
N ASN A 164 -11.84 8.57 -13.02
CA ASN A 164 -12.93 9.12 -13.81
C ASN A 164 -12.54 10.36 -14.64
N GLY A 165 -11.26 10.74 -14.69
CA GLY A 165 -10.76 11.89 -15.44
C GLY A 165 -10.95 13.24 -14.75
N LYS A 166 -11.47 13.27 -13.50
CA LYS A 166 -11.67 14.49 -12.72
C LYS A 166 -10.41 14.88 -11.94
N THR A 167 -9.30 15.02 -12.64
CA THR A 167 -7.97 15.18 -12.03
C THR A 167 -7.87 16.42 -11.13
N ALA A 168 -8.46 17.55 -11.51
CA ALA A 168 -8.43 18.78 -10.71
C ALA A 168 -9.19 18.65 -9.37
N GLU A 169 -10.31 17.92 -9.35
CA GLU A 169 -11.05 17.63 -8.11
C GLU A 169 -10.26 16.65 -7.22
N ALA A 170 -9.63 15.64 -7.84
CA ALA A 170 -8.79 14.68 -7.13
C ALA A 170 -7.63 15.36 -6.40
N VAL A 171 -6.95 16.33 -7.02
CA VAL A 171 -5.88 17.11 -6.37
C VAL A 171 -6.37 17.75 -5.08
N LYS A 172 -7.52 18.43 -5.11
CA LYS A 172 -8.09 19.10 -3.92
C LYS A 172 -8.35 18.11 -2.78
N LEU A 173 -8.87 16.92 -3.09
CA LEU A 173 -9.15 15.89 -2.09
C LEU A 173 -7.88 15.26 -1.53
N TYR A 174 -6.87 14.98 -2.36
CA TYR A 174 -5.58 14.48 -1.88
C TYR A 174 -4.86 15.49 -0.98
N GLU A 175 -4.84 16.77 -1.35
CA GLU A 175 -4.23 17.82 -0.51
C GLU A 175 -4.96 17.95 0.83
N ARG A 176 -6.30 17.88 0.82
CA ARG A 176 -7.10 17.86 2.05
C ARG A 176 -6.80 16.62 2.90
N SER A 177 -6.70 15.45 2.28
CA SER A 177 -6.33 14.20 2.95
C SER A 177 -4.97 14.33 3.66
N LEU A 178 -3.93 14.81 2.98
CA LEU A 178 -2.61 15.01 3.59
C LEU A 178 -2.64 16.01 4.74
N ARG A 179 -3.40 17.12 4.60
CA ARG A 179 -3.54 18.11 5.68
C ARG A 179 -4.17 17.50 6.93
N LEU A 180 -5.25 16.73 6.78
CA LEU A 180 -5.91 16.07 7.90
C LEU A 180 -5.04 14.97 8.52
N ALA A 181 -4.36 14.17 7.69
CA ALA A 181 -3.45 13.12 8.15
C ALA A 181 -2.28 13.69 8.96
N LYS A 182 -1.80 14.90 8.65
CA LYS A 182 -0.74 15.56 9.44
C LYS A 182 -1.19 15.90 10.87
N GLY A 183 -2.47 16.23 11.07
CA GLY A 183 -3.02 16.58 12.37
C GLY A 183 -3.48 15.37 13.18
N ALA A 184 -4.31 14.51 12.57
CA ALA A 184 -5.00 13.42 13.25
C ALA A 184 -4.47 12.00 12.90
N GLY A 185 -3.58 11.89 11.92
CA GLY A 185 -3.13 10.60 11.38
C GLY A 185 -4.18 9.92 10.49
N PHE A 186 -3.80 8.77 9.92
CA PHE A 186 -4.76 7.87 9.28
C PHE A 186 -5.49 7.01 10.32
N PRO A 187 -6.70 6.51 10.00
CA PRO A 187 -7.45 5.65 10.90
C PRO A 187 -6.59 4.51 11.44
N HIS A 188 -6.71 4.25 12.75
CA HIS A 188 -6.00 3.15 13.37
C HIS A 188 -6.60 1.84 12.91
N ASN A 189 -5.77 0.97 12.33
CA ASN A 189 -6.22 -0.32 11.83
C ASN A 189 -5.95 -1.45 12.83
N GLY A 190 -5.97 -1.16 14.13
CA GLY A 190 -5.73 -2.12 15.23
C GLY A 190 -4.42 -2.91 15.16
N ALA A 191 -3.51 -2.57 14.24
CA ALA A 191 -2.20 -3.19 14.15
C ALA A 191 -1.28 -2.65 15.25
N HIS A 192 -0.20 -3.39 15.51
CA HIS A 192 0.83 -2.90 16.42
C HIS A 192 1.33 -1.52 16.00
N ARG A 193 1.70 -0.67 16.98
CA ARG A 193 2.12 0.73 16.75
C ARG A 193 3.13 0.88 15.62
N LEU A 194 4.11 -0.02 15.54
CA LEU A 194 5.10 -0.05 14.46
C LEU A 194 4.44 -0.25 13.09
N THR A 195 3.55 -1.24 12.95
CA THR A 195 2.83 -1.50 11.69
C THR A 195 1.98 -0.30 11.28
N GLN A 196 1.28 0.32 12.23
CA GLN A 196 0.49 1.52 11.97
C GLN A 196 1.38 2.67 11.47
N ALA A 197 2.54 2.87 12.08
CA ALA A 197 3.49 3.90 11.65
C ALA A 197 4.00 3.64 10.23
N LEU A 198 4.38 2.39 9.91
CA LEU A 198 4.83 2.02 8.57
C LEU A 198 3.72 2.19 7.52
N LEU A 199 2.48 1.82 7.84
CA LEU A 199 1.34 2.02 6.95
C LEU A 199 1.04 3.51 6.75
N THR A 200 1.11 4.32 7.81
CA THR A 200 0.93 5.78 7.72
C THR A 200 1.95 6.41 6.77
N ILE A 201 3.22 6.01 6.89
CA ILE A 201 4.29 6.44 5.97
C ILE A 201 3.94 6.01 4.55
N SER A 202 3.50 4.77 4.38
CA SER A 202 3.17 4.22 3.07
C SER A 202 1.98 4.90 2.40
N TYR A 203 0.90 5.18 3.13
CA TYR A 203 -0.26 5.92 2.62
C TYR A 203 0.14 7.35 2.23
N THR A 204 0.94 8.01 3.07
CA THR A 204 1.42 9.37 2.79
C THR A 204 2.28 9.40 1.52
N ALA A 205 3.16 8.42 1.35
CA ALA A 205 3.97 8.27 0.14
C ALA A 205 3.10 8.04 -1.10
N SER A 206 2.12 7.15 -1.01
CA SER A 206 1.16 6.83 -2.07
C SER A 206 0.37 8.06 -2.51
N ILE A 207 -0.15 8.85 -1.57
CA ILE A 207 -0.88 10.09 -1.87
C ILE A 207 0.04 11.13 -2.52
N HIS A 208 1.28 11.27 -2.06
CA HIS A 208 2.25 12.15 -2.72
C HIS A 208 2.54 11.71 -4.16
N HIS A 209 2.71 10.42 -4.39
CA HIS A 209 2.89 9.89 -5.76
C HIS A 209 1.64 10.11 -6.61
N ALA A 210 0.43 9.92 -6.06
CA ALA A 210 -0.81 10.16 -6.77
C ALA A 210 -1.02 11.65 -7.11
N LEU A 211 -0.69 12.56 -6.19
CA LEU A 211 -0.66 14.00 -6.45
C LEU A 211 0.33 14.36 -7.55
N ALA A 212 1.53 13.77 -7.51
CA ALA A 212 2.53 13.99 -8.54
C ALA A 212 2.02 13.56 -9.92
N ASP A 213 1.37 12.40 -10.00
CA ASP A 213 0.73 11.94 -11.24
C ASP A 213 -0.37 12.92 -11.70
N CYS A 214 -1.22 13.40 -10.78
CA CYS A 214 -2.27 14.38 -11.11
C CYS A 214 -1.69 15.71 -11.63
N PHE A 215 -0.65 16.25 -11.00
CA PHE A 215 0.00 17.47 -11.46
C PHE A 215 0.66 17.28 -12.82
N LEU A 216 1.22 16.09 -13.09
CA LEU A 216 1.76 15.75 -14.39
C LEU A 216 0.67 15.70 -15.47
N GLU A 217 -0.49 15.11 -15.17
CA GLU A 217 -1.69 15.12 -16.04
C GLU A 217 -2.18 16.55 -16.31
N LEU A 218 -2.10 17.45 -15.30
CA LEU A 218 -2.43 18.87 -15.42
C LEU A 218 -1.31 19.72 -16.05
N LYS A 219 -0.19 19.10 -16.48
CA LYS A 219 0.99 19.75 -17.06
C LYS A 219 1.76 20.69 -16.12
N ASP A 220 1.54 20.61 -14.80
CA ASP A 220 2.35 21.29 -13.80
C ASP A 220 3.52 20.39 -13.38
N THR A 221 4.62 20.46 -14.14
CA THR A 221 5.80 19.63 -13.92
C THR A 221 6.54 19.96 -12.62
N THR A 222 6.47 21.22 -12.20
CA THR A 222 7.17 21.71 -10.99
C THR A 222 6.51 21.16 -9.73
N ALA A 223 5.18 21.24 -9.65
CA ALA A 223 4.43 20.63 -8.56
C ALA A 223 4.56 19.10 -8.58
N ALA A 224 4.52 18.48 -9.76
CA ALA A 224 4.69 17.04 -9.90
C ALA A 224 6.04 16.57 -9.33
N GLU A 225 7.15 17.23 -9.69
CA GLU A 225 8.47 16.86 -9.19
C GLU A 225 8.60 17.04 -7.68
N LYS A 226 8.06 18.13 -7.13
CA LYS A 226 8.00 18.35 -5.68
C LYS A 226 7.34 17.19 -4.96
N HIS A 227 6.20 16.72 -5.48
CA HIS A 227 5.44 15.63 -4.87
C HIS A 227 6.10 14.26 -5.06
N TYR A 228 6.74 13.99 -6.20
CA TYR A 228 7.56 12.78 -6.36
C TYR A 228 8.69 12.73 -5.35
N ARG A 229 9.43 13.82 -5.17
CA ARG A 229 10.51 13.91 -4.18
C ARG A 229 9.98 13.71 -2.76
N ALA A 230 8.84 14.31 -2.43
CA ALA A 230 8.21 14.14 -1.11
C ALA A 230 7.81 12.69 -0.84
N GLY A 231 7.16 12.02 -1.80
CA GLY A 231 6.78 10.61 -1.68
C GLY A 231 7.99 9.67 -1.62
N ASN A 232 9.01 9.89 -2.46
CA ASN A 232 10.22 9.06 -2.48
C ASN A 232 11.01 9.12 -1.17
N ARG A 233 11.08 10.29 -0.51
CA ARG A 233 11.76 10.46 0.79
C ARG A 233 11.13 9.62 1.91
N LEU A 234 9.87 9.25 1.78
CA LEU A 234 9.16 8.41 2.74
C LEU A 234 9.42 6.91 2.53
N LEU A 235 9.93 6.52 1.35
CA LEU A 235 10.17 5.14 0.98
C LEU A 235 11.66 4.81 1.05
N VAL A 236 12.03 3.89 1.94
CA VAL A 236 13.39 3.36 2.05
C VAL A 236 13.76 2.50 0.84
N ASP A 237 12.75 1.89 0.21
CA ASP A 237 12.90 1.07 -0.98
C ASP A 237 12.96 1.94 -2.24
N ILE A 238 14.17 2.14 -2.76
CA ILE A 238 14.41 2.89 -4.00
C ILE A 238 13.75 2.26 -5.24
N SER A 239 13.40 0.96 -5.19
CA SER A 239 12.69 0.30 -6.30
C SER A 239 11.24 0.80 -6.45
N LEU A 240 10.68 1.40 -5.40
CA LEU A 240 9.36 2.01 -5.39
C LEU A 240 9.37 3.50 -5.73
N TRP A 241 10.55 4.10 -5.92
CA TRP A 241 10.65 5.51 -6.25
C TRP A 241 10.08 5.79 -7.64
N ARG A 242 9.35 6.90 -7.74
CA ARG A 242 8.77 7.40 -8.99
C ARG A 242 9.46 8.68 -9.43
N SER A 243 9.44 8.97 -10.72
CA SER A 243 10.02 10.20 -11.27
C SER A 243 9.12 10.80 -12.34
N SER A 244 9.23 12.12 -12.51
CA SER A 244 8.52 12.88 -13.55
C SER A 244 9.08 12.62 -14.95
N LYS A 245 10.32 12.14 -15.04
CA LYS A 245 10.91 11.77 -16.33
C LYS A 245 10.17 10.54 -16.85
N PRO A 246 9.57 10.57 -18.05
CA PRO A 246 9.04 9.37 -18.64
C PRO A 246 10.16 8.33 -18.65
N ARG A 247 9.92 7.15 -18.05
CA ARG A 247 10.82 6.01 -18.26
C ARG A 247 10.90 5.83 -19.77
N LEU A 248 12.03 6.19 -20.36
CA LEU A 248 12.36 6.03 -21.78
C LEU A 248 12.29 4.56 -22.27
N SER A 249 11.81 3.62 -21.45
CA SER A 249 11.69 2.19 -21.73
C SER A 249 10.30 1.72 -22.19
N ARG A 250 9.49 2.60 -22.79
CA ARG A 250 8.38 2.19 -23.70
C ARG A 250 8.61 2.58 -25.16
N LEU A 251 9.84 2.97 -25.53
CA LEU A 251 10.21 3.33 -26.90
C LEU A 251 10.92 2.21 -27.70
N SER A 252 10.84 0.94 -27.28
CA SER A 252 11.51 -0.17 -28.00
C SER A 252 10.66 -1.43 -28.19
N ALA A 253 9.33 -1.35 -28.21
CA ALA A 253 8.50 -2.57 -28.40
C ALA A 253 7.22 -2.38 -29.24
N LYS A 254 7.15 -1.38 -30.13
CA LYS A 254 6.06 -1.28 -31.12
C LYS A 254 6.46 -0.79 -32.52
N SER A 255 7.74 -0.85 -32.88
CA SER A 255 8.19 -0.70 -34.26
C SER A 255 9.00 -1.93 -34.64
N PHE A 256 8.68 -2.52 -35.79
CA PHE A 256 9.20 -3.77 -36.37
C PHE A 256 8.50 -5.06 -35.94
N THR A 257 7.42 -5.39 -36.66
CA THR A 257 7.32 -6.48 -37.66
C THR A 257 5.84 -6.80 -37.88
N LYS A 258 5.30 -7.06 -39.07
CA LYS A 258 5.66 -6.88 -40.48
C LYS A 258 4.33 -7.09 -41.20
N SER A 259 4.15 -6.41 -42.31
CA SER A 259 3.15 -6.74 -43.33
C SER A 259 3.24 -8.21 -43.74
N SER A 260 2.09 -8.87 -43.78
CA SER A 260 1.75 -9.95 -44.71
C SER A 260 0.27 -10.24 -44.58
#